data_AF-A0A8J5UTQ0-F1
#
_entry.id   AF-A0A8J5UTQ0-F1
#
_cell.length_a   1.000
_cell.length_b   1.000
_cell.length_c   1.000
_cell.angle_alpha   90.00
_cell.angle_beta   90.00
_cell.angle_gamma   90.00
#
_symmetry.space_group_name_H-M   'P 1'
#
loop_
_entity.id
_entity.type
_entity.pdbx_description
1 polymer ?
#
loop_
_entity_poly.entity_id
_entity_poly.type
_entity_poly.pdbx_seq_one_letter_code
_entity_poly.pdbx_strand_id
1 'polypeptide(L)'
;MSGAEVLGIISGAITVIEATITLYKTAKDSSGLPPSLRDAASRLPLIQDSLTIASHGIQQDSQPPESYAALEAVLQACSEKAAQLHRIFEAMVPPMGATRTHRYLRAVKSFPQVDKANVLVEGILGDLQVLTLNHVVKAAAREQIEELMSTRIRQTVGKRSSVVLHNTGIGMQYVHTGQGDQNVASNTATQVNGTFHGGTFNFTQT
;
A
#
# COMPACT_ATOMS: atom_id res chain seq x y z
N MET A 1 -7.06 12.98 11.28
CA MET A 1 -7.51 11.60 11.48
C MET A 1 -6.31 10.66 11.45
N SER A 2 -6.31 9.65 12.32
CA SER A 2 -5.28 8.62 12.49
C SER A 2 -5.63 7.35 11.73
N GLY A 3 -4.64 6.49 11.45
CA GLY A 3 -4.88 5.17 10.87
C GLY A 3 -5.82 4.29 11.70
N ALA A 4 -5.89 4.50 13.03
CA ALA A 4 -6.80 3.75 13.90
C ALA A 4 -8.28 4.07 13.65
N GLU A 5 -8.61 5.33 13.33
CA GLU A 5 -9.99 5.74 13.01
C GLU A 5 -10.44 5.11 11.68
N VAL A 6 -9.55 5.10 10.69
CA VAL A 6 -9.78 4.48 9.38
C VAL A 6 -9.98 2.95 9.50
N LEU A 7 -9.17 2.29 10.32
CA LEU A 7 -9.33 0.86 10.62
C LEU A 7 -10.65 0.57 11.35
N GLY A 8 -11.08 1.47 12.22
CA GLY A 8 -12.39 1.39 12.88
C GLY A 8 -13.56 1.39 11.88
N ILE A 9 -13.51 2.27 10.88
CA ILE A 9 -14.54 2.35 9.83
C ILE A 9 -14.58 1.04 9.02
N ILE A 10 -13.41 0.52 8.61
CA ILE A 10 -13.33 -0.74 7.86
C ILE A 10 -13.88 -1.91 8.67
N SER A 11 -13.49 -2.01 9.94
CA SER A 11 -13.98 -3.06 10.85
C SER A 11 -15.50 -3.01 11.02
N GLY A 12 -16.07 -1.81 11.15
CA GLY A 12 -17.53 -1.60 11.18
C GLY A 12 -18.21 -2.08 9.90
N ALA A 13 -17.67 -1.71 8.73
CA ALA A 13 -18.21 -2.15 7.44
C ALA A 13 -18.17 -3.68 7.28
N ILE A 14 -17.07 -4.33 7.68
CA ILE A 14 -16.92 -5.79 7.68
C ILE A 14 -18.00 -6.44 8.54
N THR A 15 -18.21 -5.93 9.77
CA THR A 15 -19.21 -6.47 10.71
C THR A 15 -20.62 -6.38 10.13
N VAL A 16 -20.96 -5.27 9.49
CA VAL A 16 -22.27 -5.08 8.84
C VAL A 16 -22.47 -6.04 7.66
N ILE A 17 -21.43 -6.25 6.84
CA ILE A 17 -21.49 -7.18 5.72
C ILE A 17 -21.64 -8.62 6.23
N GLU A 18 -20.89 -9.00 7.27
CA GLU A 18 -20.98 -10.32 7.89
C GLU A 18 -22.38 -10.59 8.46
N ALA A 19 -22.96 -9.60 9.15
CA ALA A 19 -24.33 -9.66 9.63
C ALA A 19 -25.33 -9.84 8.47
N THR A 20 -25.11 -9.14 7.35
CA THR A 20 -25.95 -9.27 6.14
C THR A 20 -25.85 -10.65 5.49
N ILE A 21 -24.63 -11.20 5.38
CA ILE A 21 -24.39 -12.56 4.89
C ILE A 21 -25.12 -13.59 5.75
N THR A 22 -24.98 -13.46 7.08
CA THR A 22 -25.60 -14.37 8.05
C THR A 22 -27.12 -14.31 7.96
N LEU A 23 -27.69 -13.10 7.95
CA LEU A 23 -29.11 -12.85 7.79
C LEU A 23 -29.65 -13.50 6.51
N TYR A 24 -28.95 -13.33 5.38
CA TYR A 24 -29.34 -13.94 4.12
C TYR A 24 -29.33 -15.47 4.18
N LYS A 25 -28.28 -16.09 4.73
CA LYS A 25 -28.18 -17.55 4.86
C LYS A 25 -29.33 -18.11 5.69
N THR A 26 -29.58 -17.56 6.88
CA THR A 26 -30.67 -17.98 7.76
C THR A 26 -32.04 -17.82 7.09
N ALA A 27 -32.25 -16.73 6.34
CA ALA A 27 -33.50 -16.46 5.65
C ALA A 27 -33.70 -17.31 4.39
N LYS A 28 -32.63 -17.62 3.65
CA LYS A 28 -32.68 -18.51 2.49
C LYS A 28 -33.17 -19.91 2.89
N ASP A 29 -32.69 -20.41 4.03
CA ASP A 29 -33.02 -21.75 4.52
C ASP A 29 -34.43 -21.83 5.13
N SER A 30 -34.99 -20.69 5.58
CA SER A 30 -36.28 -20.65 6.31
C SER A 30 -37.45 -20.02 5.56
N SER A 31 -37.18 -19.10 4.62
CA SER A 31 -38.18 -18.10 4.19
C SER A 31 -38.40 -18.00 2.67
N GLY A 32 -37.61 -18.70 1.85
CA GLY A 32 -37.79 -18.72 0.39
C GLY A 32 -37.61 -17.33 -0.25
N LEU A 33 -36.42 -16.75 -0.07
CA LEU A 33 -36.08 -15.41 -0.57
C LEU A 33 -36.17 -15.29 -2.10
N PRO A 34 -36.47 -14.09 -2.63
CA PRO A 34 -36.49 -13.84 -4.07
C PRO A 34 -35.15 -14.23 -4.72
N PRO A 35 -35.17 -14.91 -5.90
CA PRO A 35 -33.95 -15.25 -6.63
C PRO A 35 -33.08 -14.03 -6.94
N SER A 36 -33.68 -12.87 -7.14
CA SER A 36 -32.98 -11.63 -7.46
C SER A 36 -32.15 -11.05 -6.31
N LEU A 37 -32.44 -11.43 -5.06
CA LEU A 37 -31.60 -11.07 -3.90
C LEU A 37 -30.33 -11.94 -3.81
N ARG A 38 -30.32 -13.09 -4.48
CA ARG A 38 -29.18 -14.00 -4.54
C ARG A 38 -27.97 -13.36 -5.18
N ASP A 39 -28.18 -12.54 -6.22
CA ASP A 39 -27.07 -11.93 -6.96
C ASP A 39 -26.32 -10.94 -6.09
N ALA A 40 -27.04 -10.02 -5.42
CA ALA A 40 -26.46 -9.13 -4.42
C ALA A 40 -25.76 -9.92 -3.30
N ALA A 41 -26.43 -10.94 -2.75
CA ALA A 41 -25.88 -11.75 -1.66
C ALA A 41 -24.61 -12.54 -2.07
N SER A 42 -24.52 -12.98 -3.32
CA SER A 42 -23.39 -13.77 -3.83
C SER A 42 -22.08 -12.97 -3.91
N ARG A 43 -22.19 -11.63 -4.01
CA ARG A 43 -21.06 -10.71 -4.08
C ARG A 43 -20.54 -10.29 -2.70
N LEU A 44 -21.34 -10.44 -1.65
CA LEU A 44 -21.00 -10.00 -0.28
C LEU A 44 -19.72 -10.65 0.29
N PRO A 45 -19.45 -11.96 0.12
CA PRO A 45 -18.22 -12.55 0.62
C PRO A 45 -16.97 -11.94 -0.01
N LEU A 46 -17.01 -11.66 -1.32
CA LEU A 46 -15.89 -11.02 -2.02
C LEU A 46 -15.63 -9.60 -1.52
N ILE A 47 -16.70 -8.85 -1.20
CA ILE A 47 -16.61 -7.52 -0.59
C ILE A 47 -15.96 -7.61 0.80
N GLN A 48 -16.39 -8.58 1.62
CA GLN A 48 -15.82 -8.82 2.96
C GLN A 48 -14.31 -9.11 2.88
N ASP A 49 -13.91 -10.01 1.98
CA ASP A 49 -12.50 -10.35 1.76
C ASP A 49 -11.70 -9.14 1.30
N SER A 50 -12.25 -8.35 0.38
CA SER A 50 -11.60 -7.13 -0.14
C SER A 50 -11.38 -6.08 0.95
N LEU A 51 -12.37 -5.86 1.82
CA LEU A 51 -12.24 -4.96 2.97
C LEU A 51 -11.20 -5.48 3.98
N THR A 52 -11.15 -6.80 4.18
CA THR A 52 -10.16 -7.43 5.06
C THR A 52 -8.74 -7.20 4.51
N ILE A 53 -8.53 -7.44 3.22
CA ILE A 53 -7.24 -7.16 2.54
C ILE A 53 -6.87 -5.68 2.67
N ALA A 54 -7.82 -4.77 2.45
CA ALA A 54 -7.59 -3.33 2.60
C ALA A 54 -7.19 -2.94 4.04
N SER A 55 -7.85 -3.53 5.05
CA SER A 55 -7.48 -3.36 6.46
C SER A 55 -6.05 -3.79 6.74
N HIS A 56 -5.64 -4.96 6.22
CA HIS A 56 -4.29 -5.48 6.39
C HIS A 56 -3.25 -4.57 5.71
N GLY A 57 -3.53 -4.07 4.51
CA GLY A 57 -2.66 -3.13 3.82
C GLY A 57 -2.45 -1.83 4.61
N ILE A 58 -3.51 -1.28 5.20
CA ILE A 58 -3.43 -0.07 6.04
C ILE A 58 -2.66 -0.32 7.34
N GLN A 59 -2.78 -1.50 7.94
CA GLN A 59 -2.02 -1.86 9.15
C GLN A 59 -0.51 -2.00 8.88
N GLN A 60 -0.13 -2.50 7.70
CA GLN A 60 1.26 -2.68 7.31
C GLN A 60 1.93 -1.38 6.83
N ASP A 61 1.12 -0.39 6.42
CA ASP A 61 1.63 0.88 5.94
C ASP A 61 2.10 1.77 7.12
N SER A 62 3.42 1.86 7.31
CA SER A 62 4.03 2.55 8.46
C SER A 62 3.98 4.08 8.35
N GLN A 63 3.56 4.62 7.21
CA GLN A 63 3.62 6.05 6.93
C GLN A 63 2.22 6.60 6.65
N PRO A 64 1.73 7.57 7.45
CA PRO A 64 0.40 8.13 7.26
C PRO A 64 0.35 8.86 5.91
N PRO A 65 -0.43 8.41 4.90
CA PRO A 65 -0.55 9.17 3.68
C PRO A 65 -1.20 10.52 3.99
N GLU A 66 -0.69 11.60 3.39
CA GLU A 66 -1.31 12.95 3.42
C GLU A 66 -2.79 12.95 2.95
N SER A 67 -3.25 11.83 2.39
CA SER A 67 -4.58 11.56 1.83
C SER A 67 -5.54 10.81 2.77
N TYR A 68 -5.29 10.72 4.09
CA TYR A 68 -6.22 10.01 5.00
C TYR A 68 -7.65 10.52 4.95
N ALA A 69 -7.87 11.82 4.72
CA ALA A 69 -9.21 12.41 4.61
C ALA A 69 -9.98 11.91 3.37
N ALA A 70 -9.31 11.75 2.23
CA ALA A 70 -9.95 11.21 1.03
C ALA A 70 -10.19 9.70 1.15
N LEU A 71 -9.26 8.98 1.79
CA LEU A 71 -9.40 7.57 2.11
C LEU A 71 -10.59 7.32 3.05
N GLU A 72 -10.70 8.13 4.09
CA GLU A 72 -11.82 8.15 5.02
C GLU A 72 -13.14 8.39 4.29
N ALA A 73 -13.24 9.41 3.44
CA ALA A 73 -14.48 9.72 2.73
C ALA A 73 -14.98 8.53 1.89
N VAL A 74 -14.07 7.83 1.20
CA VAL A 74 -14.40 6.63 0.42
C VAL A 74 -14.86 5.48 1.34
N LEU A 75 -14.15 5.25 2.45
CA LEU A 75 -14.48 4.18 3.40
C LEU A 75 -15.78 4.44 4.15
N GLN A 76 -16.05 5.69 4.50
CA GLN A 76 -17.29 6.12 5.12
C GLN A 76 -18.46 5.93 4.16
N ALA A 77 -18.29 6.33 2.89
CA ALA A 77 -19.29 6.09 1.85
C ALA A 77 -19.52 4.59 1.61
N CYS A 78 -18.49 3.75 1.69
CA CYS A 78 -18.61 2.30 1.62
C CYS A 78 -19.39 1.74 2.82
N SER A 79 -19.06 2.18 4.03
CA SER A 79 -19.73 1.79 5.28
C SER A 79 -21.22 2.16 5.28
N GLU A 80 -21.55 3.37 4.83
CA GLU A 80 -22.93 3.83 4.70
C GLU A 80 -23.74 3.01 3.68
N LYS A 81 -23.13 2.66 2.53
CA LYS A 81 -23.77 1.78 1.54
C LYS A 81 -23.97 0.38 2.11
N ALA A 82 -23.00 -0.16 2.86
CA ALA A 82 -23.11 -1.46 3.52
C ALA A 82 -24.25 -1.47 4.57
N ALA A 83 -24.38 -0.40 5.37
CA ALA A 83 -25.46 -0.25 6.33
C ALA A 83 -26.84 -0.16 5.66
N GLN A 84 -26.94 0.57 4.55
CA GLN A 84 -28.17 0.63 3.75
C GLN A 84 -28.53 -0.74 3.15
N LEU A 85 -27.53 -1.48 2.68
CA LEU A 85 -27.71 -2.82 2.14
C LEU A 85 -28.23 -3.78 3.21
N HIS A 86 -27.66 -3.71 4.42
CA HIS A 86 -28.12 -4.51 5.56
C HIS A 86 -29.61 -4.26 5.87
N ARG A 87 -30.02 -2.98 5.96
CA ARG A 87 -31.42 -2.60 6.21
C ARG A 87 -32.38 -3.14 5.14
N ILE A 88 -31.94 -3.14 3.87
CA ILE A 88 -32.72 -3.72 2.78
C ILE A 88 -32.90 -5.23 3.00
N PHE A 89 -31.83 -5.95 3.34
CA PHE A 89 -31.93 -7.38 3.66
C PHE A 89 -32.87 -7.63 4.85
N GLU A 90 -32.76 -6.88 5.95
CA GLU A 90 -33.69 -6.98 7.09
C GLU A 90 -35.16 -6.73 6.71
N ALA A 91 -35.40 -5.72 5.87
CA ALA A 91 -36.74 -5.41 5.39
C ALA A 91 -37.32 -6.50 4.48
N MET A 92 -36.47 -7.28 3.81
CA MET A 92 -36.89 -8.37 2.94
C MET A 92 -37.05 -9.71 3.65
N VAL A 93 -36.29 -9.95 4.73
CA VAL A 93 -36.41 -11.18 5.52
C VAL A 93 -37.68 -11.15 6.38
N PRO A 94 -38.65 -12.05 6.14
CA PRO A 94 -39.84 -12.12 6.98
C PRO A 94 -39.50 -12.70 8.37
N PRO A 95 -40.17 -12.25 9.44
CA PRO A 95 -39.94 -12.80 10.77
C PRO A 95 -40.34 -14.28 10.86
N MET A 96 -39.68 -15.00 11.77
CA MET A 96 -39.97 -16.40 12.05
C MET A 96 -41.46 -16.59 12.38
N GLY A 97 -42.11 -17.56 11.74
CA GLY A 97 -43.54 -17.82 11.93
C GLY A 97 -44.49 -16.86 11.20
N ALA A 98 -43.99 -15.97 10.33
CA ALA A 98 -44.86 -15.10 9.51
C ALA A 98 -45.92 -15.91 8.74
N THR A 99 -47.11 -15.32 8.54
CA THR A 99 -48.14 -15.93 7.71
C THR A 99 -47.73 -15.96 6.23
N ARG A 100 -48.30 -16.86 5.43
CA ARG A 100 -48.03 -16.92 3.97
C ARG A 100 -48.36 -15.61 3.27
N THR A 101 -49.44 -14.94 3.68
CA THR A 101 -49.86 -13.63 3.17
C THR A 101 -48.86 -12.53 3.52
N HIS A 102 -48.32 -12.52 4.74
CA HIS A 102 -47.28 -11.56 5.13
C HIS A 102 -45.98 -11.77 4.35
N ARG A 103 -45.56 -13.03 4.14
CA ARG A 103 -44.41 -13.36 3.28
C ARG A 103 -44.60 -12.89 1.85
N TYR A 104 -45.77 -13.14 1.28
CA TYR A 104 -46.11 -12.69 -0.07
C TYR A 104 -46.12 -11.16 -0.20
N LEU A 105 -46.72 -10.46 0.75
CA LEU A 105 -46.77 -8.98 0.75
C LEU A 105 -45.36 -8.38 0.83
N ARG A 106 -44.46 -8.93 1.66
CA ARG A 106 -43.06 -8.49 1.71
C ARG A 106 -42.32 -8.78 0.41
N ALA A 107 -42.50 -9.96 -0.18
CA ALA A 107 -41.90 -10.28 -1.48
C ALA A 107 -42.32 -9.28 -2.57
N VAL A 108 -43.60 -8.90 -2.64
CA VAL A 108 -44.07 -7.89 -3.62
C VAL A 108 -43.49 -6.50 -3.30
N LYS A 109 -43.45 -6.09 -2.03
CA LYS A 109 -42.84 -4.81 -1.63
C LYS A 109 -41.32 -4.77 -1.79
N SER A 110 -40.68 -5.93 -1.92
CA SER A 110 -39.22 -6.05 -2.01
C SER A 110 -38.67 -5.77 -3.41
N PHE A 111 -39.47 -5.86 -4.47
CA PHE A 111 -38.99 -5.68 -5.85
C PHE A 111 -38.20 -4.37 -6.05
N PRO A 112 -38.70 -3.17 -5.67
CA PRO A 112 -37.92 -1.94 -5.80
C PRO A 112 -36.68 -1.89 -4.89
N GLN A 113 -36.63 -2.71 -3.85
CA GLN A 113 -35.49 -2.78 -2.94
C GLN A 113 -34.37 -3.67 -3.48
N VAL A 114 -34.69 -4.64 -4.34
CA VAL A 114 -33.71 -5.50 -5.02
C VAL A 114 -32.84 -4.67 -5.96
N ASP A 115 -33.43 -3.81 -6.78
CA ASP A 115 -32.67 -2.94 -7.68
C ASP A 115 -31.75 -2.00 -6.88
N LYS A 116 -32.26 -1.47 -5.77
CA LYS A 116 -31.46 -0.67 -4.83
C LYS A 116 -30.32 -1.47 -4.20
N ALA A 117 -30.55 -2.73 -3.83
CA ALA A 117 -29.52 -3.61 -3.28
C ALA A 117 -28.38 -3.83 -4.29
N ASN A 118 -28.71 -4.07 -5.57
CA ASN A 118 -27.72 -4.22 -6.62
C ASN A 118 -26.92 -2.93 -6.85
N VAL A 119 -27.58 -1.77 -6.90
CA VAL A 119 -26.91 -0.47 -7.01
C VAL A 119 -25.97 -0.22 -5.82
N LEU A 120 -26.38 -0.59 -4.61
CA LEU A 120 -25.53 -0.45 -3.42
C LEU A 120 -24.31 -1.37 -3.48
N VAL A 121 -24.48 -2.61 -3.93
CA VAL A 121 -23.37 -3.56 -4.12
C VAL A 121 -22.39 -3.04 -5.18
N GLU A 122 -22.89 -2.51 -6.30
CA GLU A 122 -22.05 -1.90 -7.34
C GLU A 122 -21.32 -0.65 -6.81
N GLY A 123 -22.00 0.18 -6.03
CA GLY A 123 -21.38 1.33 -5.38
C GLY A 123 -20.26 0.94 -4.41
N ILE A 124 -20.47 -0.10 -3.59
CA ILE A 124 -19.43 -0.62 -2.69
C ILE A 124 -18.24 -1.15 -3.48
N LEU A 125 -18.48 -1.90 -4.56
CA LEU A 125 -17.40 -2.40 -5.43
C LEU A 125 -16.64 -1.25 -6.10
N GLY A 126 -17.33 -0.17 -6.49
CA GLY A 126 -16.70 1.04 -7.01
C GLY A 126 -15.79 1.73 -5.98
N ASP A 127 -16.27 1.86 -4.74
CA ASP A 127 -15.46 2.41 -3.64
C ASP A 127 -14.21 1.54 -3.39
N LEU A 128 -14.39 0.22 -3.35
CA LEU A 128 -13.29 -0.74 -3.19
C LEU A 128 -12.27 -0.66 -4.33
N GLN A 129 -12.73 -0.48 -5.58
CA GLN A 129 -11.84 -0.33 -6.72
C GLN A 129 -10.95 0.90 -6.59
N VAL A 130 -11.49 2.03 -6.11
CA VAL A 130 -10.71 3.24 -5.83
C VAL A 130 -9.62 2.96 -4.77
N LEU A 131 -9.96 2.19 -3.74
CA LEU A 131 -9.01 1.81 -2.67
C LEU A 131 -7.90 0.90 -3.19
N THR A 132 -8.25 -0.14 -3.95
CA THR A 132 -7.28 -1.09 -4.51
C THR A 132 -6.35 -0.41 -5.51
N LEU A 133 -6.89 0.44 -6.40
CA LEU A 133 -6.07 1.20 -7.35
C LEU A 133 -5.11 2.15 -6.63
N ASN A 134 -5.56 2.85 -5.59
CA ASN A 134 -4.68 3.72 -4.80
C ASN A 134 -3.53 2.93 -4.15
N HIS A 135 -3.83 1.75 -3.61
CA HIS A 135 -2.82 0.89 -2.98
C HIS A 135 -1.83 0.31 -3.99
N VAL A 136 -2.30 -0.21 -5.13
CA VAL A 136 -1.45 -0.76 -6.21
C VAL A 136 -0.52 0.31 -6.77
N VAL A 137 -1.03 1.52 -7.02
CA VAL A 137 -0.20 2.63 -7.52
C VAL A 137 0.87 3.03 -6.50
N LYS A 138 0.52 3.07 -5.20
CA LYS A 138 1.50 3.34 -4.13
C LYS A 138 2.57 2.25 -4.01
N ALA A 139 2.18 0.97 -4.11
CA ALA A 139 3.11 -0.15 -4.04
C ALA A 139 4.10 -0.12 -5.21
N ALA A 140 3.62 0.09 -6.44
CA ALA A 140 4.47 0.21 -7.63
C ALA A 140 5.42 1.42 -7.55
N ALA A 141 4.95 2.56 -7.03
CA ALA A 141 5.80 3.73 -6.81
C ALA A 141 6.89 3.48 -5.76
N ARG A 142 6.57 2.76 -4.66
CA ARG A 142 7.56 2.35 -3.64
C ARG A 142 8.62 1.43 -4.22
N GLU A 143 8.21 0.42 -4.99
CA GLU A 143 9.13 -0.51 -5.67
C GLU A 143 10.10 0.25 -6.61
N GLN A 144 9.59 1.17 -7.43
CA GLN A 144 10.43 2.01 -8.30
C GLN A 144 11.41 2.88 -7.49
N ILE A 145 10.97 3.46 -6.37
CA ILE A 145 11.85 4.25 -5.51
C ILE A 145 12.94 3.38 -4.86
N GLU A 146 12.61 2.18 -4.40
CA GLU A 146 13.58 1.22 -3.85
C GLU A 146 14.57 0.72 -4.93
N GLU A 147 14.12 0.48 -6.16
CA GLU A 147 14.98 0.16 -7.28
C GLU A 147 15.95 1.32 -7.60
N LEU A 148 15.45 2.56 -7.63
CA LEU A 148 16.28 3.76 -7.83
C LEU A 148 17.28 3.97 -6.68
N MET A 149 16.89 3.70 -5.43
CA MET A 149 17.78 3.80 -4.27
C MET A 149 18.85 2.70 -4.29
N SER A 150 18.47 1.46 -4.60
CA SER A 150 19.41 0.33 -4.66
C SER A 150 20.39 0.45 -5.84
N THR A 151 19.96 0.97 -6.98
CA THR A 151 20.85 1.31 -8.11
C THR A 151 21.82 2.44 -7.76
N ARG A 152 21.36 3.48 -7.04
CA ARG A 152 22.25 4.56 -6.55
C ARG A 152 23.32 4.05 -5.58
N ILE A 153 22.97 3.16 -4.66
CA ILE A 153 23.93 2.55 -3.71
C ILE A 153 24.96 1.69 -4.46
N ARG A 154 24.53 0.91 -5.46
CA ARG A 154 25.44 0.14 -6.33
C ARG A 154 26.42 1.03 -7.11
N GLN A 155 25.96 2.19 -7.58
CA GLN A 155 26.82 3.16 -8.27
C GLN A 155 27.87 3.79 -7.34
N THR A 156 27.55 3.98 -6.05
CA THR A 156 28.51 4.51 -5.05
C THR A 156 29.56 3.50 -4.59
N VAL A 157 29.26 2.20 -4.62
CA VAL A 157 30.19 1.13 -4.16
C VAL A 157 31.07 0.59 -5.30
N GLY A 158 30.68 0.78 -6.56
CA GLY A 158 31.35 0.13 -7.70
C GLY A 158 32.27 1.01 -8.58
N LYS A 159 32.29 2.33 -8.44
CA LYS A 159 33.07 3.19 -9.36
C LYS A 159 34.37 3.64 -8.73
N ARG A 160 35.42 2.81 -8.81
CA ARG A 160 36.77 3.36 -8.98
C ARG A 160 36.75 4.10 -10.33
N SER A 161 36.53 5.41 -10.29
CA SER A 161 36.74 6.27 -11.44
C SER A 161 38.16 5.98 -11.96
N SER A 162 38.30 5.36 -13.13
CA SER A 162 39.57 5.39 -13.83
C SER A 162 39.77 6.84 -14.25
N VAL A 163 40.49 7.61 -13.43
CA VAL A 163 40.83 8.98 -13.76
C VAL A 163 41.82 8.91 -14.92
N VAL A 164 41.37 9.21 -16.13
CA VAL A 164 42.25 9.41 -17.28
C VAL A 164 42.69 10.88 -17.23
N LEU A 165 43.92 11.10 -16.78
CA LEU A 165 44.52 12.43 -16.72
C LEU A 165 45.22 12.70 -18.06
N HIS A 166 44.64 13.59 -18.87
CA HIS A 166 45.29 14.14 -20.05
C HIS A 166 46.05 15.41 -19.65
N ASN A 167 47.38 15.39 -19.69
CA ASN A 167 48.20 16.58 -19.54
C ASN A 167 48.92 16.88 -20.86
N THR A 168 48.79 18.10 -21.36
CA THR A 168 49.42 18.59 -22.59
C THR A 168 50.46 19.68 -22.35
N GLY A 169 50.85 19.92 -21.08
CA GLY A 169 51.86 20.90 -20.69
C GLY A 169 53.24 20.30 -20.39
N ILE A 170 54.25 21.15 -20.26
CA ILE A 170 55.64 20.76 -19.93
C ILE A 170 55.86 20.96 -18.43
N GLY A 171 56.15 19.88 -17.69
CA GLY A 171 56.41 19.91 -16.25
C GLY A 171 56.28 18.53 -15.58
N MET A 172 56.76 18.39 -14.34
CA MET A 172 56.66 17.16 -13.55
C MET A 172 55.24 16.97 -13.00
N GLN A 173 54.71 15.75 -13.10
CA GLN A 173 53.39 15.40 -12.55
C GLN A 173 53.53 14.36 -11.45
N TYR A 174 52.90 14.61 -10.30
CA TYR A 174 52.81 13.67 -9.19
C TYR A 174 51.39 13.09 -9.16
N VAL A 175 51.24 11.78 -9.37
CA VAL A 175 49.93 11.11 -9.41
C VAL A 175 49.87 10.06 -8.30
N HIS A 176 48.88 10.18 -7.42
CA HIS A 176 48.60 9.20 -6.36
C HIS A 176 47.20 8.63 -6.55
N THR A 177 47.10 7.35 -6.89
CA THR A 177 45.82 6.66 -7.12
C THR A 177 45.43 5.69 -5.98
N GLY A 178 46.17 5.73 -4.86
CA GLY A 178 45.93 4.91 -3.67
C GLY A 178 45.12 5.63 -2.58
N GLN A 179 45.05 5.02 -1.39
CA GLN A 179 44.51 5.64 -0.17
C GLN A 179 45.68 6.16 0.69
N GLY A 180 45.53 7.32 1.31
CA GLY A 180 46.57 8.00 2.09
C GLY A 180 46.99 9.35 1.50
N ASP A 181 47.82 10.09 2.24
CA ASP A 181 48.26 11.43 1.86
C ASP A 181 49.47 11.38 0.91
N GLN A 182 49.41 12.15 -0.18
CA GLN A 182 50.55 12.36 -1.07
C GLN A 182 51.36 13.57 -0.62
N ASN A 183 52.47 13.32 0.06
CA ASN A 183 53.40 14.36 0.47
C ASN A 183 54.43 14.60 -0.64
N VAL A 184 54.39 15.79 -1.26
CA VAL A 184 55.33 16.21 -2.32
C VAL A 184 56.22 17.31 -1.76
N ALA A 185 57.53 17.11 -1.82
CA ALA A 185 58.49 18.16 -1.48
C ALA A 185 58.74 19.01 -2.73
N SER A 186 58.49 20.32 -2.66
CA SER A 186 58.78 21.27 -3.74
C SER A 186 60.05 22.08 -3.46
N ASN A 187 60.78 22.43 -4.52
CA ASN A 187 62.02 23.23 -4.51
C ASN A 187 63.26 22.49 -3.99
N THR A 188 63.85 22.91 -2.88
CA THR A 188 65.18 22.45 -2.41
C THR A 188 65.15 21.31 -1.41
N ALA A 189 63.97 20.77 -1.10
CA ALA A 189 63.80 19.69 -0.13
C ALA A 189 63.98 18.31 -0.78
N THR A 190 64.69 17.41 -0.09
CA THR A 190 64.93 16.04 -0.55
C THR A 190 63.69 15.17 -0.33
N GLN A 191 63.12 14.63 -1.41
CA GLN A 191 62.05 13.64 -1.34
C GLN A 191 62.61 12.22 -1.49
N VAL A 192 62.25 11.31 -0.59
CA VAL A 192 62.60 9.89 -0.69
C VAL A 192 61.33 9.10 -0.95
N ASN A 193 61.21 8.54 -2.16
CA ASN A 193 60.07 7.72 -2.56
C ASN A 193 60.46 6.23 -2.53
N GLY A 194 59.75 5.43 -1.74
CA GLY A 194 59.96 3.98 -1.67
C GLY A 194 59.38 3.35 -0.39
N THR A 195 59.36 2.03 -0.34
CA THR A 195 58.92 1.29 0.86
C THR A 195 60.09 1.23 1.86
N PHE A 196 59.94 1.90 2.99
CA PHE A 196 60.95 1.92 4.04
C PHE A 196 60.73 0.78 5.04
N HIS A 197 61.79 0.02 5.33
CA HIS A 197 61.74 -1.13 6.24
C HIS A 197 62.59 -0.91 7.50
N GLY A 198 62.65 0.33 7.96
CA GLY A 198 63.37 0.71 9.19
C GLY A 198 64.88 0.84 8.98
N GLY A 199 65.41 2.03 9.26
CA GLY A 199 66.82 2.41 9.15
C GLY A 199 67.03 3.82 9.71
N THR A 200 68.27 4.27 9.81
CA THR A 200 68.58 5.63 10.31
C THR A 200 69.09 6.49 9.16
N PHE A 201 68.40 7.60 8.88
CA PHE A 201 68.91 8.61 7.94
C PHE A 201 69.89 9.52 8.68
N ASN A 202 71.18 9.41 8.36
CA ASN A 202 72.19 10.35 8.85
C ASN A 202 72.35 11.47 7.81
N PHE A 203 71.94 12.68 8.16
CA PHE A 203 72.17 13.87 7.36
C PHE A 203 73.39 14.61 7.90
N THR A 204 74.45 14.73 7.11
CA THR A 204 75.57 15.62 7.40
C THR A 204 75.41 16.88 6.55
N GLN A 205 75.20 18.02 7.21
CA GLN A 205 75.36 19.32 6.57
C GLN A 205 76.85 19.67 6.49
N THR A 206 77.32 20.03 5.29
CA THR A 206 78.63 20.67 5.06
C THR A 206 78.50 22.17 5.08
#